data_AF-A0A101EA52-F1
#
_entry.id   AF-A0A101EA52-F1
#
_cell.length_a   1.000
_cell.length_b   1.000
_cell.length_c   1.000
_cell.angle_alpha   90.00
_cell.angle_beta   90.00
_cell.angle_gamma   90.00
#
_symmetry.space_group_name_H-M   'P 1'
#
loop_
_entity.id
_entity.type
_entity.pdbx_description
1 polymer ?
#
loop_
_entity_poly.entity_id
_entity_poly.type
_entity_poly.pdbx_seq_one_letter_code
_entity_poly.pdbx_strand_id
1 'polypeptide(L)'
;MLENTTIILIIGAAWVFFLLNIIIFHFFGKRRSLLSLVNGQNSENWILMKILRAVLKSENLSCIAVDAEGKISLVNPAAKKIFNNALKGRHYEEVFPETTGLNDLIGRVLIGGESFYEEIKINLEEKDYFLHIIFEAVKDRHGKTSGAVLFFKDITEEKARELADREEEKLTAVKQLAAGVAHEMRQPLTVIKGFAQLLQKEVGDSVKLNSFCRVIVNEMDRMNEIIADFIELATPPVCLHRKFH
;
A
#
# COMPACT_ATOMS: atom_id res chain seq x y z
N MET A 1 -29.12 -54.57 -72.14
CA MET A 1 -29.75 -54.82 -70.81
C MET A 1 -28.84 -54.42 -69.64
N LEU A 2 -27.50 -54.52 -69.74
CA LEU A 2 -26.57 -54.13 -68.65
C LEU A 2 -26.36 -52.61 -68.47
N GLU A 3 -26.64 -51.77 -69.46
CA GLU A 3 -26.41 -50.32 -69.38
C GLU A 3 -27.44 -49.57 -68.51
N ASN A 4 -28.70 -50.05 -68.48
CA ASN A 4 -29.76 -49.38 -67.70
C ASN A 4 -29.60 -49.58 -66.19
N THR A 5 -29.09 -50.74 -65.73
CA THR A 5 -28.89 -51.01 -64.30
C THR A 5 -27.74 -50.17 -63.71
N THR A 6 -26.67 -49.94 -64.48
CA THR A 6 -25.57 -49.06 -64.08
C THR A 6 -26.00 -47.60 -63.98
N ILE A 7 -26.84 -47.12 -64.89
CA ILE A 7 -27.36 -45.74 -64.86
C ILE A 7 -28.26 -45.52 -63.63
N ILE A 8 -29.13 -46.48 -63.30
CA ILE A 8 -30.02 -46.41 -62.13
C ILE A 8 -29.21 -46.38 -60.81
N LEU A 9 -28.13 -47.17 -60.71
CA LEU A 9 -27.25 -47.17 -59.53
C LEU A 9 -26.49 -45.85 -59.35
N ILE A 10 -26.00 -45.24 -60.44
CA ILE A 10 -25.28 -43.95 -60.40
C ILE A 10 -26.24 -42.82 -60.00
N ILE A 11 -27.46 -42.80 -60.55
CA ILE A 11 -28.48 -41.81 -60.19
C ILE A 11 -28.87 -41.97 -58.71
N GLY A 12 -29.06 -43.21 -58.23
CA GLY A 12 -29.35 -43.48 -56.83
C GLY A 12 -28.25 -43.00 -55.88
N ALA A 13 -26.97 -43.24 -56.21
CA ALA A 13 -25.84 -42.77 -55.41
C ALA A 13 -25.73 -41.23 -55.38
N ALA A 14 -26.01 -40.55 -56.50
CA ALA A 14 -26.02 -39.09 -56.58
C ALA A 14 -27.11 -38.47 -55.68
N TRP A 15 -28.30 -39.08 -55.64
CA TRP A 15 -29.39 -38.64 -54.75
C TRP A 15 -29.06 -38.80 -53.26
N VAL A 16 -28.41 -39.91 -52.88
CA VAL A 16 -27.97 -40.13 -51.50
C VAL A 16 -26.91 -39.09 -51.09
N PHE A 17 -25.96 -38.78 -51.97
CA PHE A 17 -24.95 -37.75 -51.72
C PHE A 17 -25.57 -36.35 -51.57
N PHE A 18 -26.58 -36.03 -52.40
CA PHE A 18 -27.28 -34.75 -52.32
C PHE A 18 -28.08 -34.61 -51.01
N LEU A 19 -28.78 -35.66 -50.57
CA LEU A 19 -29.47 -35.67 -49.28
C LEU A 19 -28.52 -35.56 -48.09
N LEU A 20 -27.37 -36.24 -48.15
CA LEU A 20 -26.30 -36.12 -47.14
C LEU A 20 -25.78 -34.68 -47.04
N ASN A 21 -25.57 -34.01 -48.18
CA ASN A 21 -25.12 -32.62 -48.20
C ASN A 21 -26.16 -31.65 -47.63
N ILE A 22 -27.45 -31.87 -47.88
CA ILE A 22 -28.53 -31.05 -47.31
C ILE A 22 -28.60 -31.21 -45.80
N ILE A 23 -28.47 -32.43 -45.28
CA ILE A 23 -28.49 -32.72 -43.84
C ILE A 23 -27.26 -32.08 -43.17
N ILE A 24 -26.07 -32.22 -43.78
CA ILE A 24 -24.83 -31.58 -43.30
C ILE A 24 -24.99 -30.05 -43.30
N PHE A 25 -25.49 -29.45 -44.39
CA PHE A 25 -25.69 -28.01 -44.48
C PHE A 25 -26.70 -27.49 -43.43
N HIS A 26 -27.79 -28.22 -43.19
CA HIS A 26 -28.77 -27.85 -42.16
C HIS A 26 -28.19 -27.98 -40.74
N PHE A 27 -27.41 -29.02 -40.47
CA PHE A 27 -26.74 -29.24 -39.19
C PHE A 27 -25.65 -28.19 -38.93
N PHE A 28 -24.85 -27.84 -39.95
CA PHE A 28 -23.83 -26.78 -39.85
C PHE A 28 -24.43 -25.37 -39.81
N GLY A 29 -25.55 -25.12 -40.51
CA GLY A 29 -26.27 -23.84 -40.49
C GLY A 29 -26.84 -23.51 -39.11
N LYS A 30 -27.46 -24.51 -38.45
CA LYS A 30 -27.99 -24.36 -37.07
C LYS A 30 -26.86 -24.21 -36.03
N ARG A 31 -25.72 -24.89 -36.26
CA ARG A 31 -24.52 -24.76 -35.43
C ARG A 31 -23.90 -23.35 -35.50
N ARG A 32 -23.98 -22.67 -36.65
CA ARG A 32 -23.43 -21.30 -36.84
C ARG A 32 -24.16 -20.23 -36.03
N SER A 33 -25.49 -20.33 -35.92
CA SER A 33 -26.32 -19.44 -35.07
C SER A 33 -26.17 -19.73 -33.57
N LEU A 34 -26.02 -21.00 -33.19
CA LEU A 34 -25.68 -21.39 -31.82
C LEU A 34 -24.25 -20.96 -31.44
N LEU A 35 -23.30 -21.04 -32.37
CA LEU A 35 -21.93 -20.57 -32.18
C LEU A 35 -21.84 -19.05 -32.02
N SER A 36 -22.68 -18.23 -32.65
CA SER A 36 -22.67 -16.78 -32.41
C SER A 36 -23.22 -16.40 -31.01
N LEU A 37 -24.15 -17.16 -30.46
CA LEU A 37 -24.65 -16.97 -29.09
C LEU A 37 -23.66 -17.49 -28.04
N VAL A 38 -23.08 -18.67 -28.27
CA VAL A 38 -22.03 -19.24 -27.42
C VAL A 38 -20.73 -18.44 -27.51
N ASN A 39 -20.33 -17.93 -28.68
CA ASN A 39 -19.13 -17.09 -28.83
C ASN A 39 -19.34 -15.64 -28.41
N GLY A 40 -20.56 -15.10 -28.44
CA GLY A 40 -20.88 -13.78 -27.88
C GLY A 40 -20.73 -13.75 -26.36
N GLN A 41 -21.24 -14.77 -25.66
CA GLN A 41 -21.07 -14.94 -24.21
C GLN A 41 -19.68 -15.48 -23.82
N ASN A 42 -19.08 -16.39 -24.60
CA ASN A 42 -17.69 -16.81 -24.37
C ASN A 42 -16.72 -15.66 -24.60
N SER A 43 -17.00 -14.78 -25.58
CA SER A 43 -16.68 -13.35 -25.63
C SER A 43 -16.20 -12.67 -24.35
N GLU A 44 -17.21 -12.25 -23.61
CA GLU A 44 -17.07 -11.44 -22.42
C GLU A 44 -16.55 -12.29 -21.26
N ASN A 45 -16.98 -13.55 -21.16
CA ASN A 45 -16.48 -14.47 -20.14
C ASN A 45 -14.99 -14.81 -20.34
N TRP A 46 -14.48 -14.86 -21.58
CA TRP A 46 -13.05 -15.08 -21.84
C TRP A 46 -12.25 -13.84 -21.49
N ILE A 47 -12.75 -12.64 -21.82
CA ILE A 47 -12.09 -11.37 -21.46
C ILE A 47 -12.01 -11.27 -19.94
N LEU A 48 -13.12 -11.48 -19.25
CA LEU A 48 -13.19 -11.47 -17.80
C LEU A 48 -12.25 -12.51 -17.18
N MET A 49 -12.25 -13.74 -17.69
CA MET A 49 -11.35 -14.79 -17.21
C MET A 49 -9.87 -14.46 -17.48
N LYS A 50 -9.56 -13.77 -18.59
CA LYS A 50 -8.21 -13.32 -18.90
C LYS A 50 -7.76 -12.20 -17.96
N ILE A 51 -8.63 -11.23 -17.69
CA ILE A 51 -8.39 -10.14 -16.72
C ILE A 51 -8.19 -10.73 -15.33
N LEU A 52 -9.09 -11.60 -14.88
CA LEU A 52 -9.00 -12.27 -13.60
C LEU A 52 -7.68 -13.04 -13.47
N ARG A 53 -7.29 -13.83 -14.48
CA ARG A 53 -5.99 -14.52 -14.46
C ARG A 53 -4.80 -13.57 -14.40
N ALA A 54 -4.87 -12.40 -15.04
CA ALA A 54 -3.80 -11.41 -14.96
C ALA A 54 -3.65 -10.87 -13.54
N VAL A 55 -4.77 -10.53 -12.88
CA VAL A 55 -4.78 -10.10 -11.47
C VAL A 55 -4.28 -11.20 -10.54
N LEU A 56 -4.77 -12.43 -10.71
CA LEU A 56 -4.38 -13.59 -9.91
C LEU A 56 -2.95 -14.08 -10.15
N LYS A 57 -2.28 -13.63 -11.22
CA LYS A 57 -0.86 -13.91 -11.48
C LYS A 57 0.04 -12.71 -11.18
N SER A 58 -0.53 -11.57 -10.83
CA SER A 58 0.22 -10.36 -10.52
C SER A 58 1.18 -10.61 -9.37
N GLU A 59 2.37 -10.00 -9.48
CA GLU A 59 3.35 -9.95 -8.40
C GLU A 59 3.24 -8.68 -7.54
N ASN A 60 2.41 -7.73 -7.95
CA ASN A 60 2.32 -6.39 -7.34
C ASN A 60 1.08 -6.19 -6.48
N LEU A 61 0.06 -7.03 -6.62
CA LEU A 61 -1.17 -6.94 -5.83
C LEU A 61 -1.41 -8.29 -5.19
N SER A 62 -1.35 -8.38 -3.87
CA SER A 62 -1.61 -9.63 -3.16
C SER A 62 -3.10 -9.92 -3.11
N CYS A 63 -3.46 -11.18 -3.32
CA CYS A 63 -4.85 -11.64 -3.34
C CYS A 63 -4.97 -12.99 -2.65
N ILE A 64 -5.88 -13.07 -1.69
CA ILE A 64 -6.27 -14.29 -1.00
C ILE A 64 -7.79 -14.40 -1.09
N ALA A 65 -8.31 -15.59 -1.39
CA ALA A 65 -9.74 -15.85 -1.36
C ALA A 65 -10.04 -16.96 -0.36
N VAL A 66 -11.15 -16.80 0.35
CA VAL A 66 -11.65 -17.71 1.38
C VAL A 66 -13.10 -18.06 1.01
N ASP A 67 -13.46 -19.34 1.15
CA ASP A 67 -14.85 -19.78 0.95
C ASP A 67 -15.75 -19.51 2.17
N ALA A 68 -17.02 -19.91 2.08
CA ALA A 68 -18.02 -19.67 3.13
C ALA A 68 -17.67 -20.37 4.45
N GLU A 69 -16.93 -21.48 4.37
CA GLU A 69 -16.47 -22.29 5.50
C GLU A 69 -15.12 -21.81 6.05
N GLY A 70 -14.58 -20.70 5.57
CA GLY A 70 -13.32 -20.15 6.06
C GLY A 70 -12.07 -20.82 5.50
N LYS A 71 -12.18 -21.66 4.46
CA LYS A 71 -11.03 -22.33 3.85
C LYS A 71 -10.43 -21.48 2.74
N ILE A 72 -9.11 -21.36 2.75
CA ILE A 72 -8.37 -20.57 1.75
C ILE A 72 -8.42 -21.30 0.39
N SER A 73 -9.21 -20.76 -0.54
CA SER A 73 -9.41 -21.32 -1.88
C SER A 73 -8.38 -20.82 -2.89
N LEU A 74 -7.82 -19.62 -2.67
CA LEU A 74 -6.84 -19.00 -3.55
C LEU A 74 -5.77 -18.22 -2.78
N VAL A 75 -4.54 -18.31 -3.27
CA VAL A 75 -3.42 -17.44 -2.87
C VAL A 75 -2.61 -17.15 -4.12
N ASN A 76 -2.48 -15.87 -4.47
CA ASN A 76 -1.70 -15.47 -5.63
C ASN A 76 -0.18 -15.36 -5.33
N PRO A 77 0.69 -15.24 -6.35
CA PRO A 77 2.14 -15.16 -6.14
C PRO A 77 2.59 -14.01 -5.25
N ALA A 78 1.99 -12.82 -5.38
CA ALA A 78 2.28 -11.67 -4.52
C ALA A 78 1.99 -11.99 -3.04
N ALA A 79 0.83 -12.56 -2.74
CA ALA A 79 0.46 -12.96 -1.38
C ALA A 79 1.43 -14.00 -0.79
N LYS A 80 1.92 -14.93 -1.63
CA LYS A 80 2.89 -15.97 -1.23
C LYS A 80 4.24 -15.43 -0.78
N LYS A 81 4.64 -14.24 -1.25
CA LYS A 81 5.89 -13.58 -0.83
C LYS A 81 5.82 -13.09 0.62
N ILE A 82 4.62 -12.73 1.08
CA ILE A 82 4.38 -12.20 2.43
C ILE A 82 3.96 -13.33 3.36
N PHE A 83 2.96 -14.12 2.93
CA PHE A 83 2.42 -15.24 3.68
C PHE A 83 2.78 -16.52 2.93
N ASN A 84 3.75 -17.26 3.45
CA ASN A 84 4.42 -18.43 2.86
C ASN A 84 3.49 -19.38 2.04
N ASN A 85 4.05 -20.20 1.16
CA ASN A 85 3.31 -20.98 0.15
C ASN A 85 2.25 -21.98 0.66
N ALA A 86 2.24 -22.33 1.94
CA ALA A 86 1.46 -23.43 2.52
C ALA A 86 0.08 -23.04 3.11
N LEU A 87 -0.60 -22.04 2.54
CA LEU A 87 -1.91 -21.57 3.06
C LEU A 87 -3.10 -22.24 2.36
N LYS A 88 -2.98 -22.57 1.08
CA LYS A 88 -4.13 -23.02 0.27
C LYS A 88 -4.71 -24.31 0.84
N GLY A 89 -6.02 -24.31 1.04
CA GLY A 89 -6.78 -25.44 1.56
C GLY A 89 -6.77 -25.56 3.08
N ARG A 90 -6.15 -24.63 3.81
CA ARG A 90 -6.25 -24.55 5.28
C ARG A 90 -7.31 -23.54 5.69
N HIS A 91 -7.81 -23.66 6.92
CA HIS A 91 -8.72 -22.66 7.49
C HIS A 91 -7.95 -21.37 7.82
N TYR A 92 -8.53 -20.20 7.58
CA TYR A 92 -7.82 -18.93 7.77
C TYR A 92 -7.36 -18.73 9.22
N GLU A 93 -8.12 -19.21 10.20
CA GLU A 93 -7.78 -19.12 11.63
C GLU A 93 -6.53 -19.94 12.01
N GLU A 94 -6.26 -21.04 11.29
CA GLU A 94 -5.06 -21.85 11.52
C GLU A 94 -3.80 -21.20 10.93
N VAL A 95 -3.99 -20.32 9.94
CA VAL A 95 -2.93 -19.70 9.15
C VAL A 95 -2.60 -18.32 9.68
N PHE A 96 -3.61 -17.57 10.10
CA PHE A 96 -3.49 -16.23 10.65
C PHE A 96 -3.84 -16.29 12.13
N PRO A 97 -2.84 -16.38 13.03
CA PRO A 97 -3.08 -16.34 14.46
C PRO A 97 -3.82 -15.06 14.86
N GLU A 98 -4.57 -15.08 15.96
CA GLU A 98 -5.31 -13.91 16.48
C GLU A 98 -4.41 -12.68 16.66
N THR A 99 -3.14 -12.88 17.00
CA THR A 99 -2.14 -11.82 17.15
C THR A 99 -1.90 -11.00 15.88
N THR A 100 -2.28 -11.51 14.71
CA THR A 100 -2.18 -10.78 13.43
C THR A 100 -3.34 -9.83 13.17
N GLY A 101 -4.47 -9.96 13.89
CA GLY A 101 -5.70 -9.21 13.64
C GLY A 101 -6.43 -9.56 12.33
N LEU A 102 -5.81 -10.33 11.43
CA LEU A 102 -6.43 -10.74 10.16
C LEU A 102 -7.58 -11.73 10.35
N ASN A 103 -7.51 -12.58 11.37
CA ASN A 103 -8.56 -13.54 11.71
C ASN A 103 -9.90 -12.82 11.95
N ASP A 104 -9.91 -11.87 12.89
CA ASP A 104 -11.11 -11.11 13.25
C ASP A 104 -11.70 -10.35 12.06
N LEU A 105 -10.84 -9.76 11.22
CA LEU A 105 -11.28 -9.02 10.05
C LEU A 105 -11.89 -9.93 8.99
N ILE A 106 -11.32 -11.11 8.74
CA ILE A 106 -11.89 -12.11 7.82
C ILE A 106 -13.24 -12.60 8.35
N GLY A 107 -13.32 -12.92 9.64
CA GLY A 107 -14.56 -13.35 10.30
C GLY A 107 -15.66 -12.30 10.19
N ARG A 108 -15.32 -11.01 10.40
CA ARG A 108 -16.25 -9.88 10.25
C ARG A 108 -16.86 -9.81 8.85
N VAL A 109 -16.07 -10.05 7.80
CA VAL A 109 -16.56 -10.02 6.41
C VAL A 109 -17.44 -11.22 6.12
N LEU A 110 -17.04 -12.42 6.55
CA LEU A 110 -17.79 -13.66 6.33
C LEU A 110 -19.15 -13.63 7.03
N ILE A 111 -19.20 -13.15 8.27
CA ILE A 111 -20.42 -13.09 9.08
C ILE A 111 -21.27 -11.86 8.74
N GLY A 112 -20.64 -10.69 8.66
CA GLY A 112 -21.34 -9.42 8.45
C GLY A 112 -21.71 -9.14 7.00
N GLY A 113 -20.98 -9.71 6.03
CA GLY A 113 -21.22 -9.52 4.60
C GLY A 113 -20.93 -8.10 4.10
N GLU A 114 -20.17 -7.32 4.88
CA GLU A 114 -19.75 -5.96 4.56
C GLU A 114 -18.31 -5.95 4.03
N SER A 115 -18.12 -5.27 2.90
CA SER A 115 -16.80 -4.98 2.35
C SER A 115 -16.24 -3.71 2.99
N PHE A 116 -14.95 -3.70 3.31
CA PHE A 116 -14.29 -2.54 3.92
C PHE A 116 -12.79 -2.50 3.63
N TYR A 117 -12.18 -1.38 4.02
CA TYR A 117 -10.76 -1.14 3.89
C TYR A 117 -10.15 -0.90 5.27
N GLU A 118 -8.95 -1.45 5.50
CA GLU A 118 -8.18 -1.22 6.72
C GLU A 118 -6.67 -1.11 6.43
N GLU A 119 -5.99 -0.25 7.19
CA GLU A 119 -4.53 -0.24 7.29
C GLU A 119 -4.16 -0.96 8.59
N ILE A 120 -3.44 -2.08 8.49
CA ILE A 120 -3.04 -2.86 9.65
C ILE A 120 -1.53 -3.02 9.72
N LYS A 121 -1.03 -3.14 10.95
CA LYS A 121 0.34 -3.57 11.21
C LYS A 121 0.30 -5.02 11.69
N ILE A 122 1.02 -5.89 11.00
CA ILE A 122 1.16 -7.29 11.41
C ILE A 122 2.63 -7.61 11.70
N ASN A 123 2.86 -8.56 12.60
CA ASN A 123 4.18 -9.10 12.84
C ASN A 123 4.23 -10.53 12.29
N LEU A 124 5.16 -10.78 11.37
CA LEU A 124 5.42 -12.09 10.77
C LEU A 124 6.91 -12.40 10.90
N GLU A 125 7.26 -13.52 11.55
CA GLU A 125 8.65 -13.99 11.65
C GLU A 125 9.63 -12.89 12.12
N GLU A 126 9.26 -12.16 13.18
CA GLU A 126 10.02 -11.02 13.76
C GLU A 126 10.15 -9.78 12.87
N LYS A 127 9.48 -9.74 11.72
CA LYS A 127 9.40 -8.56 10.86
C LYS A 127 8.01 -7.93 10.92
N ASP A 128 7.99 -6.62 11.10
CA ASP A 128 6.77 -5.82 11.02
C ASP A 128 6.43 -5.52 9.56
N TYR A 129 5.17 -5.73 9.20
CA TYR A 129 4.60 -5.35 7.91
C TYR A 129 3.45 -4.37 8.13
N PHE A 130 3.44 -3.30 7.34
CA PHE A 130 2.29 -2.41 7.21
C PHE A 130 1.54 -2.79 5.94
N LEU A 131 0.27 -3.17 6.09
CA LEU A 131 -0.56 -3.63 4.98
C LEU A 131 -1.77 -2.72 4.82
N HIS A 132 -2.00 -2.27 3.60
CA HIS A 132 -3.30 -1.75 3.15
C HIS A 132 -4.12 -2.93 2.65
N ILE A 133 -5.27 -3.19 3.27
CA ILE A 133 -6.11 -4.36 2.98
C ILE A 133 -7.51 -3.91 2.60
N ILE A 134 -7.99 -4.42 1.48
CA ILE A 134 -9.38 -4.34 1.06
C ILE A 134 -9.99 -5.72 1.23
N PHE A 135 -11.08 -5.77 1.99
CA PHE A 135 -11.88 -6.95 2.21
C PHE A 135 -13.17 -6.85 1.40
N GLU A 136 -13.42 -7.83 0.55
CA GLU A 136 -14.62 -7.90 -0.28
C GLU A 136 -15.44 -9.15 0.04
N ALA A 137 -16.69 -8.96 0.46
CA ALA A 137 -17.62 -10.07 0.68
C ALA A 137 -18.12 -10.61 -0.67
N VAL A 138 -17.94 -11.92 -0.90
CA VAL A 138 -18.46 -12.57 -2.11
C VAL A 138 -19.86 -13.10 -1.81
N LYS A 139 -20.88 -12.54 -2.47
CA LYS A 139 -22.28 -12.93 -2.25
C LYS A 139 -22.76 -13.91 -3.32
N ASP A 140 -23.58 -14.86 -2.90
CA ASP A 140 -24.28 -15.75 -3.83
C ASP A 140 -25.47 -15.03 -4.51
N ARG A 141 -26.21 -15.77 -5.34
CA ARG A 141 -27.38 -15.25 -6.07
C ARG A 141 -28.54 -14.85 -5.15
N HIS A 142 -28.52 -15.26 -3.89
CA HIS A 142 -29.52 -14.96 -2.87
C HIS A 142 -29.07 -13.81 -1.95
N GLY A 143 -27.89 -13.21 -2.21
CA GLY A 143 -27.33 -12.14 -1.41
C GLY A 143 -26.66 -12.61 -0.12
N LYS A 144 -26.54 -13.92 0.10
CA LYS A 144 -25.84 -14.49 1.26
C LYS A 144 -24.34 -14.52 1.01
N THR A 145 -23.55 -14.22 2.04
CA THR A 145 -22.08 -14.34 1.95
C THR A 145 -21.70 -15.80 1.69
N SER A 146 -20.95 -16.00 0.62
CA SER A 146 -20.44 -17.28 0.10
C SER A 146 -18.91 -17.39 0.17
N GLY A 147 -18.26 -16.34 0.68
CA GLY A 147 -16.81 -16.26 0.86
C GLY A 147 -16.35 -14.81 1.00
N ALA A 148 -15.04 -14.63 1.03
CA ALA A 148 -14.39 -13.33 1.07
C ALA A 148 -13.15 -13.31 0.17
N VAL A 149 -12.87 -12.16 -0.43
CA VAL A 149 -11.62 -11.90 -1.14
C VAL A 149 -10.90 -10.75 -0.44
N LEU A 150 -9.62 -10.97 -0.16
CA LEU A 150 -8.72 -10.00 0.41
C LEU A 150 -7.74 -9.56 -0.66
N PHE A 151 -7.65 -8.25 -0.88
CA PHE A 151 -6.56 -7.64 -1.61
C PHE A 151 -5.68 -6.90 -0.63
N PHE A 152 -4.37 -7.05 -0.72
CA PHE A 152 -3.48 -6.26 0.12
C PHE A 152 -2.23 -5.80 -0.60
N LYS A 153 -1.73 -4.65 -0.16
CA LYS A 153 -0.48 -4.06 -0.58
C LYS A 153 0.42 -3.90 0.64
N ASP A 154 1.64 -4.41 0.54
CA ASP A 154 2.70 -4.08 1.49
C ASP A 154 3.14 -2.63 1.24
N ILE A 155 2.99 -1.80 2.27
CA ILE A 155 3.36 -0.38 2.28
C ILE A 155 4.46 -0.10 3.32
N THR A 156 5.17 -1.13 3.77
CA THR A 156 6.15 -1.00 4.87
C THR A 156 7.25 0.00 4.54
N GLU A 157 7.77 -0.02 3.32
CA GLU A 157 8.82 0.92 2.88
C GLU A 157 8.29 2.34 2.68
N GLU A 158 7.07 2.48 2.15
CA GLU A 158 6.41 3.78 2.05
C GLU A 158 6.13 4.38 3.42
N LYS A 159 5.66 3.56 4.37
CA LYS A 159 5.38 4.01 5.74
C LYS A 159 6.64 4.39 6.48
N ALA A 160 7.73 3.63 6.31
CA ALA A 160 9.02 3.96 6.91
C ALA A 160 9.55 5.30 6.38
N ARG A 161 9.40 5.56 5.08
CA ARG A 161 9.76 6.86 4.48
C ARG A 161 8.89 7.99 4.98
N GLU A 162 7.57 7.81 4.99
CA GLU A 162 6.62 8.81 5.51
C GLU A 162 6.95 9.21 6.97
N LEU A 163 7.27 8.22 7.81
CA LEU A 163 7.64 8.46 9.19
C LEU A 163 8.99 9.18 9.33
N ALA A 164 9.97 8.84 8.50
CA ALA A 164 11.27 9.51 8.48
C ALA A 164 11.13 10.98 8.03
N ASP A 165 10.41 11.22 6.95
CA ASP A 165 10.15 12.56 6.41
C ASP A 165 9.43 13.43 7.46
N ARG A 166 8.41 12.87 8.12
CA ARG A 166 7.67 13.57 9.17
C ARG A 166 8.54 13.92 10.38
N GLU A 167 9.50 13.07 10.72
CA GLU A 167 10.44 13.36 11.80
C GLU A 167 11.45 14.43 11.41
N GLU A 168 11.91 14.42 10.15
CA GLU A 168 12.76 15.47 9.59
C GLU A 168 12.05 16.83 9.56
N GLU A 169 10.78 16.87 9.15
CA GLU A 169 9.94 18.08 9.16
C GLU A 169 9.80 18.66 10.57
N LYS A 170 9.47 17.80 11.55
CA LYS A 170 9.39 18.23 12.97
C LYS A 170 10.72 18.79 13.45
N LEU A 171 11.82 18.08 13.18
CA LEU A 171 13.14 18.51 13.59
C LEU A 171 13.53 19.85 12.93
N THR A 172 13.15 20.05 11.67
CA THR A 172 13.35 21.30 10.94
C THR A 172 12.54 22.45 11.56
N ALA A 173 11.29 22.20 11.95
CA ALA A 173 10.48 23.18 12.65
C ALA A 173 11.10 23.56 14.00
N VAL A 174 11.56 22.58 14.79
CA VAL A 174 12.27 22.82 16.06
C VAL A 174 13.52 23.67 15.85
N LYS A 175 14.31 23.39 14.82
CA LYS A 175 15.50 24.19 14.44
C LYS A 175 15.16 25.64 14.16
N GLN A 176 14.14 25.88 13.34
CA GLN A 176 13.73 27.24 12.97
C GLN A 176 13.25 28.03 14.20
N LEU A 177 12.47 27.38 15.07
CA LEU A 177 12.02 27.98 16.33
C LEU A 177 13.19 28.29 17.27
N ALA A 178 14.13 27.35 17.43
CA ALA A 178 15.32 27.54 18.26
C ALA A 178 16.16 28.72 17.76
N ALA A 179 16.40 28.81 16.44
CA ALA A 179 17.12 29.92 15.83
C ALA A 179 16.41 31.27 16.03
N GLY A 180 15.07 31.29 15.88
CA GLY A 180 14.25 32.48 16.11
C GLY A 180 14.31 32.96 17.56
N VAL A 181 14.05 32.07 18.52
CA VAL A 181 14.11 32.36 19.97
C VAL A 181 15.51 32.83 20.37
N ALA A 182 16.55 32.16 19.89
CA ALA A 182 17.92 32.56 20.16
C ALA A 182 18.21 33.97 19.64
N HIS A 183 17.71 34.32 18.45
CA HIS A 183 17.88 35.65 17.91
C HIS A 183 17.18 36.70 18.77
N GLU A 184 15.94 36.43 19.17
CA GLU A 184 15.13 37.32 20.02
C GLU A 184 15.69 37.44 21.44
N MET A 185 16.32 36.40 22.01
CA MET A 185 16.99 36.47 23.32
C MET A 185 18.31 37.24 23.25
N ARG A 186 19.08 37.08 22.17
CA ARG A 186 20.36 37.78 21.99
C ARG A 186 20.17 39.30 21.92
N GLN A 187 19.04 39.78 21.41
CA GLN A 187 18.71 41.21 21.31
C GLN A 187 18.70 41.93 22.67
N PRO A 188 17.82 41.61 23.65
CA PRO A 188 17.79 42.27 24.94
C PRO A 188 19.08 42.06 25.74
N LEU A 189 19.73 40.89 25.64
CA LEU A 189 21.02 40.65 26.30
C LEU A 189 22.11 41.59 25.79
N THR A 190 22.15 41.84 24.47
CA THR A 190 23.08 42.78 23.86
C THR A 190 22.83 44.21 24.36
N VAL A 191 21.55 44.62 24.47
CA VAL A 191 21.17 45.94 24.98
C VAL A 191 21.55 46.10 26.46
N ILE A 192 21.23 45.11 27.30
CA ILE A 192 21.56 45.12 28.73
C ILE A 192 23.07 45.16 28.94
N LYS A 193 23.83 44.35 28.18
CA LYS A 193 25.30 44.39 28.20
C LYS A 193 25.83 45.78 27.84
N GLY A 194 25.26 46.41 26.80
CA GLY A 194 25.62 47.77 26.39
C GLY A 194 25.40 48.79 27.50
N PHE A 195 24.23 48.79 28.16
CA PHE A 195 23.96 49.69 29.29
C PHE A 195 24.86 49.43 30.50
N ALA A 196 25.13 48.16 30.82
CA ALA A 196 26.05 47.81 31.91
C ALA A 196 27.48 48.30 31.63
N GLN A 197 27.95 48.22 30.39
CA GLN A 197 29.25 48.75 29.97
C GLN A 197 29.31 50.28 30.02
N LEU A 198 28.22 50.98 29.68
CA LEU A 198 28.13 52.45 29.80
C LEU A 198 28.15 52.89 31.27
N LEU A 199 27.37 52.23 32.14
CA LEU A 199 27.39 52.48 33.58
C LEU A 199 28.77 52.25 34.18
N GLN A 200 29.48 51.22 33.73
CA GLN A 200 30.85 50.95 34.18
C GLN A 200 31.81 52.11 33.85
N LYS A 201 31.60 52.81 32.73
CA LYS A 201 32.41 53.99 32.34
C LYS A 201 32.05 55.24 33.15
N GLU A 202 30.78 55.45 33.45
CA GLU A 202 30.32 56.67 34.16
C GLU A 202 30.59 56.64 35.67
N VAL A 203 30.61 55.46 36.28
CA VAL A 203 30.65 55.32 37.74
C VAL A 203 32.06 55.51 38.35
N GLY A 204 33.11 55.65 37.54
CA GLY A 204 34.45 55.98 38.00
C GLY A 204 35.02 54.98 39.03
N ASP A 205 35.59 55.46 40.14
CA ASP A 205 36.29 54.64 41.16
C ASP A 205 35.37 53.92 42.17
N SER A 206 34.05 53.92 41.99
CA SER A 206 33.17 53.17 42.90
C SER A 206 33.36 51.66 42.70
N VAL A 207 34.24 51.08 43.51
CA VAL A 207 34.63 49.65 43.49
C VAL A 207 33.42 48.73 43.52
N LYS A 208 32.40 49.06 44.33
CA LYS A 208 31.16 48.28 44.43
C LYS A 208 30.33 48.28 43.14
N LEU A 209 30.04 49.44 42.56
CA LEU A 209 29.24 49.49 41.33
C LEU A 209 29.99 48.90 40.13
N ASN A 210 31.31 49.10 40.05
CA ASN A 210 32.15 48.46 39.04
C ASN A 210 32.10 46.93 39.14
N SER A 211 32.07 46.38 40.36
CA SER A 211 31.91 44.95 40.59
C SER A 211 30.54 44.43 40.13
N PHE A 212 29.45 45.16 40.40
CA PHE A 212 28.11 44.78 39.94
C PHE A 212 27.98 44.82 38.42
N CYS A 213 28.49 45.87 37.76
CA CYS A 213 28.48 45.97 36.30
C CYS A 213 29.27 44.81 35.66
N ARG A 214 30.40 44.41 36.25
CA ARG A 214 31.20 43.28 35.78
C ARG A 214 30.45 41.95 35.89
N VAL A 215 29.73 41.72 37.00
CA VAL A 215 28.90 40.52 37.17
C VAL A 215 27.80 40.47 36.12
N ILE A 216 27.10 41.59 35.86
CA ILE A 216 26.05 41.65 34.84
C ILE A 216 26.63 41.33 33.45
N VAL A 217 27.76 41.93 33.08
CA VAL A 217 28.40 41.67 31.78
C VAL A 217 28.80 40.19 31.64
N ASN A 218 29.41 39.61 32.67
CA ASN A 218 29.81 38.20 32.65
C ASN A 218 28.60 37.26 32.52
N GLU A 219 27.50 37.56 33.20
CA GLU A 219 26.30 36.70 33.12
C GLU A 219 25.60 36.83 31.76
N MET A 220 25.67 38.00 31.12
CA MET A 220 25.21 38.20 29.74
C MET A 220 26.05 37.41 28.74
N ASP A 221 27.37 37.35 28.94
CA ASP A 221 28.26 36.53 28.10
C ASP A 221 27.97 35.05 28.26
N ARG A 222 27.80 34.59 29.50
CA ARG A 222 27.40 33.22 29.80
C ARG A 222 26.04 32.87 29.19
N MET A 223 25.06 33.77 29.22
CA MET A 223 23.76 33.54 28.55
C MET A 223 23.91 33.44 27.03
N ASN A 224 24.77 34.25 26.41
CA ASN A 224 25.03 34.15 24.97
C ASN A 224 25.68 32.82 24.58
N GLU A 225 26.58 32.30 25.40
CA GLU A 225 27.18 30.96 25.22
C GLU A 225 26.12 29.86 25.32
N ILE A 226 25.29 29.87 26.37
CA ILE A 226 24.20 28.89 26.52
C ILE A 226 23.24 28.91 25.33
N ILE A 227 22.91 30.10 24.81
CA ILE A 227 22.07 30.24 23.63
C ILE A 227 22.75 29.66 22.38
N ALA A 228 24.07 29.84 22.24
CA ALA A 228 24.84 29.27 21.13
C ALA A 228 24.85 27.73 21.20
N ASP A 229 25.13 27.16 22.37
CA ASP A 229 25.13 25.71 22.60
C ASP A 229 23.73 25.11 22.33
N PHE A 230 22.66 25.80 22.72
CA PHE A 230 21.28 25.38 22.46
C PHE A 230 20.97 25.30 20.95
N ILE A 231 21.45 26.27 20.16
CA ILE A 231 21.29 26.25 18.69
C ILE A 231 22.11 25.11 18.08
N GLU A 232 23.33 24.87 18.57
CA GLU A 232 24.19 23.81 18.07
C GLU A 232 23.58 22.44 18.32
N LEU A 233 23.02 22.19 19.51
CA LEU A 233 22.26 20.98 19.80
C LEU A 233 21.05 20.79 18.89
N ALA A 234 20.43 21.89 18.46
CA ALA A 234 19.31 21.85 17.54
C ALA A 234 19.75 21.59 16.08
N THR A 235 21.01 21.84 15.70
CA THR A 235 21.46 21.87 14.29
C THR A 235 22.52 20.79 14.01
N PRO A 236 22.33 19.87 13.03
CA PRO A 236 23.34 18.84 12.74
C PRO A 236 24.59 19.44 12.05
N PRO A 237 25.75 18.75 12.12
CA PRO A 237 26.91 19.11 11.29
C PRO A 237 26.52 19.08 9.83
N VAL A 238 26.85 20.15 9.10
CA VAL A 238 26.53 20.35 7.70
C VAL A 238 26.99 19.14 6.87
N CYS A 239 26.05 18.33 6.39
CA CYS A 239 26.35 17.30 5.40
C CYS A 239 26.56 18.01 4.06
N LEU A 240 27.83 18.22 3.68
CA LEU A 240 28.21 18.72 2.37
C LEU A 240 27.69 17.76 1.30
N HIS A 241 26.58 18.14 0.66
CA HIS A 241 26.07 17.48 -0.53
C HIS A 241 27.09 17.67 -1.67
N ARG A 242 27.99 16.70 -1.81
CA ARG A 242 28.98 16.65 -2.89
C ARG A 242 28.21 16.39 -4.18
N LYS A 243 28.00 17.45 -4.98
CA LYS A 243 27.50 17.33 -6.36
C LYS A 243 28.40 16.36 -7.10
N PHE A 244 27.87 15.20 -7.47
CA PHE A 244 28.47 14.38 -8.52
C PHE A 244 28.17 15.08 -9.85
N HIS A 245 29.25 15.42 -10.55
CA HIS A 245 29.25 15.83 -11.96
C HIS A 245 28.98 14.62 -12.86
#